data_AF-A0A503W8W8-F1
#
_entry.id   AF-A0A503W8W8-F1
#
_cell.length_a   1.000
_cell.length_b   1.000
_cell.length_c   1.000
_cell.angle_alpha   90.00
_cell.angle_beta   90.00
_cell.angle_gamma   90.00
#
_symmetry.space_group_name_H-M   'P 1'
#
loop_
_entity.id
_entity.type
_entity.pdbx_description
1 polymer ?
#
loop_
_entity_poly.entity_id
_entity_poly.type
_entity_poly.pdbx_seq_one_letter_code
_entity_poly.pdbx_strand_id
1 'polypeptide(L)'
;MSRHVTFMTIDDAEHYTPEQRAEIIAAYPEHEREARAKGIPVLGSGRIFPVAEELISCEPFRLPRFWPRLGALDFGWDHPSAAVELAWDTEADVIYVTKAHRASQQTPAMQAITLKPWGIWLPWAWPRDGRRDTLEGAGIALAQQYSAAGLNMMSQHAQFADKSVSVEAGLMEMLDRMQSGRLRVFSNLLPWFEEFRLYHRKDGQVVKLRDDLMSATRYGVMMIREAVVDPAEFKAARRINVQSDPLAGYR
;
A
#
# COMPACT_ATOMS: atom_id res chain seq x y z
N MET A 1 24.72 -6.05 -25.40
CA MET A 1 24.89 -7.25 -24.55
C MET A 1 23.51 -7.65 -24.03
N SER A 2 23.06 -8.88 -24.31
CA SER A 2 21.85 -9.43 -23.69
C SER A 2 22.17 -9.79 -22.24
N ARG A 3 21.44 -9.22 -21.27
CA ARG A 3 21.55 -9.63 -19.86
C ARG A 3 20.65 -10.87 -19.69
N HIS A 4 21.24 -11.99 -19.29
CA HIS A 4 20.55 -13.23 -18.96
C HIS A 4 20.56 -13.42 -17.44
N VAL A 5 19.42 -13.82 -16.87
CA VAL A 5 19.25 -14.10 -15.44
C VAL A 5 18.71 -15.52 -15.31
N THR A 6 19.42 -16.37 -14.56
CA THR A 6 19.00 -17.73 -14.23
C THR A 6 18.50 -17.75 -12.80
N PHE A 7 17.28 -18.23 -12.58
CA PHE A 7 16.72 -18.46 -11.25
C PHE A 7 16.91 -19.93 -10.88
N MET A 8 17.41 -20.19 -9.67
CA MET A 8 17.55 -21.53 -9.12
C MET A 8 17.02 -21.54 -7.69
N THR A 9 16.35 -22.62 -7.33
CA THR A 9 15.76 -22.92 -6.03
C THR A 9 16.59 -24.00 -5.32
N ILE A 10 16.27 -24.27 -4.06
CA ILE A 10 16.85 -25.42 -3.35
C ILE A 10 16.43 -26.75 -3.97
N ASP A 11 15.32 -26.78 -4.73
CA ASP A 11 14.86 -27.99 -5.40
C ASP A 11 15.70 -28.35 -6.64
N ASP A 12 16.36 -27.36 -7.23
CA ASP A 12 17.30 -27.53 -8.35
C ASP A 12 18.66 -28.10 -7.91
N ALA A 13 18.91 -28.21 -6.59
CA ALA A 13 20.10 -28.86 -6.04
C ALA A 13 19.88 -30.37 -5.91
N GLU A 14 20.13 -31.11 -7.00
CA GLU A 14 19.93 -32.58 -7.09
C GLU A 14 20.79 -33.40 -6.11
N HIS A 15 21.82 -32.82 -5.51
CA HIS A 15 22.70 -33.49 -4.55
C HIS A 15 22.13 -33.53 -3.11
N TYR A 16 21.02 -32.83 -2.84
CA TYR A 16 20.34 -32.89 -1.54
C TYR A 16 19.11 -33.79 -1.61
N THR A 17 18.95 -34.69 -0.63
CA THR A 17 17.70 -35.44 -0.44
C THR A 17 16.57 -34.53 0.05
N PRO A 18 15.29 -34.92 -0.11
CA PRO A 18 14.16 -34.13 0.41
C PRO A 18 14.27 -33.79 1.89
N GLU A 19 14.79 -34.70 2.71
CA GLU A 19 14.99 -34.51 4.14
C GLU A 19 16.08 -33.47 4.43
N GLN A 20 17.20 -33.53 3.70
CA GLN A 20 18.28 -32.54 3.82
C GLN A 20 17.83 -31.14 3.41
N ARG A 21 17.01 -31.03 2.36
CA ARG A 21 16.42 -29.75 1.95
C ARG A 21 15.53 -29.18 3.06
N ALA A 22 14.69 -30.02 3.67
CA ALA A 22 13.82 -29.59 4.77
C ALA A 22 14.62 -29.09 5.99
N GLU A 23 15.71 -29.77 6.36
CA GLU A 23 16.61 -29.32 7.43
C GLU A 23 17.28 -27.98 7.12
N ILE A 24 17.79 -27.82 5.88
CA ILE A 24 18.41 -26.57 5.42
C ILE A 24 17.39 -25.41 5.45
N ILE A 25 16.17 -25.65 4.97
CA ILE A 25 15.08 -24.68 4.99
C ILE A 25 14.72 -24.30 6.45
N ALA A 26 14.62 -25.27 7.34
CA ALA A 26 14.29 -25.03 8.75
C ALA A 26 15.36 -24.17 9.46
N ALA A 27 16.63 -24.33 9.10
CA ALA A 27 17.74 -23.57 9.66
C ALA A 27 17.75 -22.08 9.26
N TYR A 28 17.04 -21.68 8.20
CA TYR A 28 16.93 -20.27 7.84
C TYR A 28 16.04 -19.50 8.83
N PRO A 29 16.36 -18.22 9.12
CA PRO A 29 15.43 -17.33 9.81
C PRO A 29 14.08 -17.33 9.11
N GLU A 30 12.98 -17.35 9.87
CA GLU A 30 11.62 -17.54 9.33
C GLU A 30 11.29 -16.56 8.18
N HIS A 31 11.71 -15.29 8.30
CA HIS A 31 11.50 -14.25 7.29
C HIS A 31 12.41 -14.33 6.05
N GLU A 32 13.48 -15.14 6.08
CA GLU A 32 14.37 -15.38 4.94
C GLU A 32 14.12 -16.76 4.30
N ARG A 33 13.41 -17.65 5.00
CA ARG A 33 13.25 -19.06 4.64
C ARG A 33 12.70 -19.26 3.25
N GLU A 34 11.56 -18.64 2.94
CA GLU A 34 10.91 -18.79 1.64
C GLU A 34 11.78 -18.23 0.50
N ALA A 35 12.34 -17.04 0.70
CA ALA A 35 13.15 -16.39 -0.32
C ALA A 35 14.46 -17.13 -0.62
N ARG A 36 15.11 -17.67 0.42
CA ARG A 36 16.31 -18.51 0.27
C ARG A 36 15.98 -19.87 -0.36
N ALA A 37 14.83 -20.47 -0.03
CA ALA A 37 14.39 -21.73 -0.62
C ALA A 37 14.00 -21.58 -2.10
N LYS A 38 13.29 -20.52 -2.46
CA LYS A 38 12.77 -20.27 -3.83
C LYS A 38 13.70 -19.44 -4.71
N GLY A 39 14.91 -19.11 -4.25
CA GLY A 39 15.85 -18.27 -5.01
C GLY A 39 15.33 -16.87 -5.30
N ILE A 40 14.41 -16.36 -4.47
CA ILE A 40 13.86 -15.02 -4.61
C ILE A 40 14.94 -14.04 -4.15
N PRO A 41 15.41 -13.10 -4.99
CA PRO A 41 16.46 -12.17 -4.63
C PRO A 41 16.10 -11.39 -3.37
N VAL A 42 16.86 -11.60 -2.31
CA VAL A 42 16.72 -10.88 -1.04
C VAL A 42 18.07 -10.38 -0.58
N LEU A 43 18.12 -9.09 -0.26
CA LEU A 43 19.30 -8.47 0.34
C LEU A 43 19.35 -8.91 1.82
N GLY A 44 20.41 -9.64 2.19
CA GLY A 44 20.64 -10.11 3.57
C GLY A 44 20.89 -8.95 4.55
N SER A 45 20.54 -9.16 5.83
CA SER A 45 20.64 -8.22 6.97
C SER A 45 20.32 -6.75 6.65
N GLY A 46 19.12 -6.30 6.98
CA GLY A 46 18.73 -4.90 6.81
C GLY A 46 17.35 -4.66 6.21
N ARG A 47 16.53 -5.69 5.97
CA ARG A 47 15.13 -5.47 5.58
C ARG A 47 14.42 -4.54 6.56
N ILE A 48 13.65 -3.61 6.03
CA ILE A 48 12.83 -2.73 6.86
C ILE A 48 11.69 -3.52 7.50
N PHE A 49 11.12 -4.45 6.73
CA PHE A 49 10.04 -5.34 7.20
C PHE A 49 10.52 -6.81 7.20
N PRO A 50 11.02 -7.33 8.33
CA PRO A 50 11.41 -8.73 8.46
C PRO A 50 10.18 -9.62 8.73
N VAL A 51 9.15 -9.54 7.88
CA VAL A 51 7.92 -10.32 7.98
C VAL A 51 7.80 -11.21 6.75
N ALA A 52 7.34 -12.45 6.92
CA ALA A 52 7.09 -13.37 5.81
C ALA A 52 5.93 -12.87 4.95
N GLU A 53 6.05 -13.02 3.63
CA GLU A 53 5.07 -12.49 2.66
C GLU A 53 3.68 -13.11 2.89
N GLU A 54 3.63 -14.39 3.25
CA GLU A 54 2.41 -15.16 3.48
C GLU A 54 1.60 -14.67 4.68
N LEU A 55 2.25 -14.03 5.66
CA LEU A 55 1.56 -13.48 6.85
C LEU A 55 0.75 -12.24 6.50
N ILE A 56 1.20 -11.48 5.52
CA ILE A 56 0.55 -10.22 5.09
C ILE A 56 -0.29 -10.43 3.83
N SER A 57 0.04 -11.41 2.99
CA SER A 57 -0.71 -11.73 1.78
C SER A 57 -2.10 -12.29 2.10
N CYS A 58 -3.11 -11.90 1.33
CA CYS A 58 -4.47 -12.43 1.43
C CYS A 58 -5.13 -12.48 0.05
N GLU A 59 -6.03 -13.44 -0.15
CA GLU A 59 -6.75 -13.54 -1.42
C GLU A 59 -7.65 -12.33 -1.65
N PRO A 60 -7.70 -11.77 -2.88
CA PRO A 60 -8.59 -10.66 -3.19
C PRO A 60 -10.05 -11.02 -2.94
N PHE A 61 -10.78 -10.13 -2.29
CA PHE A 61 -12.20 -10.28 -2.05
C PHE A 61 -12.97 -8.99 -2.33
N ARG A 62 -14.30 -9.10 -2.43
CA ARG A 62 -15.16 -7.94 -2.57
C ARG A 62 -15.27 -7.22 -1.23
N LEU A 63 -14.75 -6.01 -1.17
CA LEU A 63 -14.78 -5.17 0.03
C LEU A 63 -16.22 -4.93 0.51
N PRO A 64 -16.50 -5.10 1.82
CA PRO A 64 -17.74 -4.63 2.42
C PRO A 64 -17.95 -3.14 2.15
N ARG A 65 -19.18 -2.77 1.78
CA ARG A 65 -19.47 -1.40 1.33
C ARG A 65 -19.36 -0.36 2.45
N PHE A 66 -19.49 -0.80 3.70
CA PHE A 66 -19.42 0.04 4.89
C PHE A 66 -17.99 0.23 5.43
N TRP A 67 -16.98 -0.42 4.84
CA TRP A 67 -15.60 -0.22 5.25
C TRP A 67 -15.09 1.14 4.75
N PRO A 68 -14.52 1.97 5.64
CA PRO A 68 -13.84 3.19 5.23
C PRO A 68 -12.69 2.88 4.28
N ARG A 69 -12.51 3.74 3.29
CA ARG A 69 -11.42 3.63 2.31
C ARG A 69 -10.69 4.96 2.13
N LEU A 70 -9.44 4.84 1.72
CA LEU A 70 -8.55 5.95 1.45
C LEU A 70 -7.60 5.59 0.31
N GLY A 71 -7.31 6.55 -0.56
CA GLY A 71 -6.22 6.47 -1.52
C GLY A 71 -4.99 7.16 -0.94
N ALA A 72 -3.80 6.67 -1.27
CA ALA A 72 -2.55 7.35 -0.93
C ALA A 72 -1.62 7.40 -2.14
N LEU A 73 -1.00 8.55 -2.34
CA LEU A 73 -0.07 8.83 -3.44
C LEU A 73 1.34 9.05 -2.90
N ASP A 74 2.32 8.62 -3.67
CA ASP A 74 3.69 9.12 -3.62
C ASP A 74 4.00 9.78 -4.97
N PHE A 75 4.45 11.03 -4.92
CA PHE A 75 4.71 11.80 -6.13
C PHE A 75 6.09 11.45 -6.67
N GLY A 76 6.19 11.21 -7.98
CA GLY A 76 7.45 10.89 -8.64
C GLY A 76 7.44 11.28 -10.11
N TRP A 77 8.58 11.76 -10.59
CA TRP A 77 8.86 11.96 -12.01
C TRP A 77 10.11 11.19 -12.46
N ASP A 78 11.25 11.48 -11.82
CA ASP A 78 12.52 10.76 -12.06
C ASP A 78 12.49 9.35 -11.47
N HIS A 79 11.80 9.19 -10.34
CA HIS A 79 11.31 7.90 -9.84
C HIS A 79 9.82 7.75 -10.19
N PRO A 80 9.29 6.52 -10.26
CA PRO A 80 7.88 6.30 -10.50
C PRO A 80 7.01 7.02 -9.47
N SER A 81 5.89 7.58 -9.91
CA SER A 81 4.78 7.85 -9.02
C SER A 81 4.09 6.54 -8.62
N ALA A 82 3.52 6.52 -7.42
CA ALA A 82 2.82 5.36 -6.90
C ALA A 82 1.51 5.73 -6.24
N ALA A 83 0.52 4.86 -6.36
CA ALA A 83 -0.79 5.00 -5.74
C ALA A 83 -1.22 3.68 -5.11
N VAL A 84 -1.80 3.73 -3.92
CA VAL A 84 -2.43 2.59 -3.26
C VAL A 84 -3.83 2.93 -2.79
N GLU A 85 -4.73 1.94 -2.77
CA GLU A 85 -6.01 2.00 -2.07
C GLU A 85 -5.91 1.17 -0.79
N LEU A 86 -6.34 1.78 0.30
CA LEU A 86 -6.50 1.13 1.59
C LEU A 86 -7.98 1.02 1.92
N ALA A 87 -8.39 -0.14 2.43
CA ALA A 87 -9.68 -0.35 3.07
C ALA A 87 -9.45 -0.73 4.54
N TRP A 88 -10.29 -0.23 5.44
CA TRP A 88 -10.12 -0.46 6.88
C TRP A 88 -11.33 -1.21 7.44
N ASP A 89 -11.08 -2.39 7.99
CA ASP A 89 -12.00 -3.04 8.91
C ASP A 89 -11.86 -2.37 10.27
N THR A 90 -12.82 -1.52 10.63
CA THR A 90 -12.79 -0.78 11.90
C THR A 90 -13.08 -1.65 13.12
N GLU A 91 -13.70 -2.81 12.94
CA GLU A 91 -14.04 -3.72 14.05
C GLU A 91 -12.85 -4.58 14.44
N ALA A 92 -12.14 -5.12 13.44
CA ALA A 92 -10.93 -5.91 13.66
C ALA A 92 -9.63 -5.09 13.68
N ASP A 93 -9.70 -3.79 13.36
CA ASP A 93 -8.57 -2.90 13.14
C ASP A 93 -7.56 -3.46 12.11
N VAL A 94 -8.07 -3.96 10.99
CA VAL A 94 -7.26 -4.50 9.90
C VAL A 94 -7.29 -3.56 8.69
N ILE A 95 -6.12 -3.15 8.24
CA ILE A 95 -5.94 -2.37 7.02
C ILE A 95 -5.62 -3.34 5.88
N TYR A 96 -6.36 -3.22 4.78
CA TYR A 96 -6.16 -3.98 3.56
C TYR A 96 -5.63 -3.06 2.46
N VAL A 97 -4.48 -3.40 1.86
CA VAL A 97 -4.03 -2.81 0.59
C VAL A 97 -4.70 -3.57 -0.54
N THR A 98 -5.61 -2.90 -1.26
CA THR A 98 -6.56 -3.55 -2.18
C THR A 98 -6.27 -3.25 -3.64
N LYS A 99 -5.59 -2.13 -3.90
CA LYS A 99 -5.13 -1.72 -5.23
C LYS A 99 -3.77 -1.07 -5.12
N ALA A 100 -2.96 -1.25 -6.16
CA ALA A 100 -1.66 -0.62 -6.32
C ALA A 100 -1.47 -0.21 -7.79
N HIS A 101 -0.86 0.96 -8.01
CA HIS A 101 -0.51 1.44 -9.34
C HIS A 101 0.85 2.14 -9.29
N ARG A 102 1.71 1.88 -10.27
CA ARG A 102 2.97 2.60 -10.49
C ARG A 102 2.94 3.22 -11.87
N ALA A 103 3.37 4.46 -11.96
CA ALA A 103 3.45 5.19 -13.21
C ALA A 103 4.76 5.99 -13.30
N SER A 104 5.60 5.63 -14.27
CA SER A 104 6.83 6.37 -14.59
C SER A 104 6.55 7.43 -15.64
N GLN A 105 7.10 8.63 -15.47
CA GLN A 105 7.03 9.73 -16.46
C GLN A 105 5.59 10.08 -16.91
N GLN A 106 4.63 10.02 -15.99
CA GLN A 106 3.24 10.40 -16.26
C GLN A 106 2.87 11.67 -15.52
N THR A 107 2.15 12.56 -16.21
CA THR A 107 1.63 13.79 -15.61
C THR A 107 0.51 13.49 -14.59
N PRO A 108 0.24 14.38 -13.62
CA PRO A 108 -0.88 14.20 -12.68
C PRO A 108 -2.23 13.98 -13.37
N ALA A 109 -2.47 14.62 -14.52
CA ALA A 109 -3.70 14.46 -15.29
C ALA A 109 -3.85 13.03 -15.85
N MET A 110 -2.78 12.44 -16.37
CA MET A 110 -2.79 11.06 -16.89
C MET A 110 -3.00 10.05 -15.76
N GLN A 111 -2.33 10.25 -14.62
CA GLN A 111 -2.50 9.40 -13.46
C GLN A 111 -3.94 9.47 -12.92
N ALA A 112 -4.51 10.67 -12.84
CA ALA A 112 -5.89 10.85 -12.38
C ALA A 112 -6.92 10.07 -13.24
N ILE A 113 -6.68 9.91 -14.55
CA ILE A 113 -7.55 9.07 -15.40
C ILE A 113 -7.57 7.62 -14.91
N THR A 114 -6.41 7.07 -14.53
CA THR A 114 -6.29 5.70 -14.01
C THR A 114 -6.87 5.54 -12.61
N LEU A 115 -6.78 6.58 -11.78
CA LEU A 115 -7.16 6.52 -10.36
C LEU A 115 -8.64 6.86 -10.11
N LYS A 116 -9.28 7.69 -10.92
CA LYS A 116 -10.71 8.02 -10.79
C LYS A 116 -11.64 6.80 -10.79
N PRO A 117 -11.44 5.76 -11.63
CA PRO A 117 -12.22 4.53 -11.58
C PRO A 117 -12.18 3.81 -10.23
N TRP A 118 -11.20 4.10 -9.36
CA TRP A 118 -11.18 3.52 -8.01
C TRP A 118 -12.28 4.12 -7.13
N GLY A 119 -12.66 5.37 -7.40
CA GLY A 119 -13.73 6.11 -6.74
C GLY A 119 -13.39 7.59 -6.72
N ILE A 120 -14.20 8.41 -7.40
CA ILE A 120 -14.01 9.89 -7.41
C ILE A 120 -14.15 10.48 -5.99
N TRP A 121 -14.92 9.82 -5.13
CA TRP A 121 -15.12 10.23 -3.74
C TRP A 121 -13.93 9.90 -2.83
N LEU A 122 -13.04 8.99 -3.25
CA LEU A 122 -11.98 8.46 -2.40
C LEU A 122 -11.03 9.59 -1.98
N PRO A 123 -10.83 9.83 -0.67
CA PRO A 123 -9.89 10.85 -0.22
C PRO A 123 -8.46 10.39 -0.49
N TRP A 124 -7.61 11.28 -0.99
CA TRP A 124 -6.24 10.97 -1.36
C TRP A 124 -5.23 11.64 -0.43
N ALA A 125 -4.53 10.84 0.37
CA ALA A 125 -3.35 11.25 1.13
C ALA A 125 -2.14 11.42 0.20
N TRP A 126 -1.26 12.37 0.52
CA TRP A 126 -0.10 12.73 -0.31
C TRP A 126 1.08 13.19 0.56
N PRO A 127 2.33 13.04 0.10
CA PRO A 127 3.51 13.37 0.89
C PRO A 127 3.63 14.87 1.15
N ARG A 128 4.37 15.27 2.18
CA ARG A 128 4.81 16.67 2.39
C ARG A 128 5.82 17.14 1.32
N ASP A 129 5.89 16.51 0.15
CA ASP A 129 7.08 16.52 -0.69
C ASP A 129 7.58 17.95 -1.01
N GLY A 130 8.87 18.13 -0.73
CA GLY A 130 9.50 19.41 -0.48
C GLY A 130 10.85 19.12 0.15
N ARG A 131 11.83 18.75 -0.69
CA ARG A 131 13.23 18.76 -0.25
C ARG A 131 13.57 20.19 0.15
N ARG A 132 14.47 20.37 1.12
CA ARG A 132 15.04 21.71 1.40
C ARG A 132 15.70 22.34 0.16
N ASP A 133 16.08 21.53 -0.83
CA ASP A 133 16.75 21.95 -2.06
C ASP A 133 15.79 22.28 -3.22
N THR A 134 14.51 21.87 -3.15
CA THR A 134 13.48 22.21 -4.14
C THR A 134 12.33 22.91 -3.46
N LEU A 135 12.09 24.18 -3.87
CA LEU A 135 11.00 25.08 -3.51
C LEU A 135 10.02 24.49 -2.48
N GLU A 136 10.12 24.95 -1.23
CA GLU A 136 9.10 24.73 -0.21
C GLU A 136 7.71 24.97 -0.84
N GLY A 137 6.87 23.93 -0.90
CA GLY A 137 5.54 23.99 -1.52
C GLY A 137 5.37 23.19 -2.83
N ALA A 138 6.40 22.51 -3.34
CA ALA A 138 6.28 21.65 -4.52
C ALA A 138 5.16 20.58 -4.39
N GLY A 139 5.04 19.93 -3.24
CA GLY A 139 3.98 18.95 -2.96
C GLY A 139 2.58 19.56 -2.97
N ILE A 140 2.42 20.80 -2.48
CA ILE A 140 1.13 21.52 -2.53
C ILE A 140 0.74 21.80 -3.99
N ALA A 141 1.70 22.26 -4.80
CA ALA A 141 1.44 22.52 -6.20
C ALA A 141 1.05 21.24 -6.96
N LEU A 142 1.72 20.11 -6.68
CA LEU A 142 1.35 18.82 -7.26
C LEU A 142 -0.02 18.34 -6.81
N ALA A 143 -0.33 18.43 -5.50
CA ALA A 143 -1.65 18.08 -4.98
C ALA A 143 -2.77 18.92 -5.63
N GLN A 144 -2.52 20.21 -5.85
CA GLN A 144 -3.46 21.08 -6.59
C GLN A 144 -3.64 20.63 -8.04
N GLN A 145 -2.59 20.17 -8.72
CA GLN A 145 -2.70 19.62 -10.08
C GLN A 145 -3.54 18.34 -10.12
N TYR A 146 -3.35 17.41 -9.16
CA TYR A 146 -4.21 16.23 -9.04
C TYR A 146 -5.66 16.59 -8.72
N SER A 147 -5.87 17.59 -7.85
CA SER A 147 -7.20 18.09 -7.51
C SER A 147 -7.90 18.73 -8.72
N ALA A 148 -7.18 19.56 -9.49
CA ALA A 148 -7.67 20.13 -10.74
C ALA A 148 -7.95 19.06 -11.79
N ALA A 149 -7.18 17.96 -11.79
CA ALA A 149 -7.45 16.79 -12.60
C ALA A 149 -8.64 15.95 -12.09
N GLY A 150 -9.23 16.26 -10.94
CA GLY A 150 -10.46 15.69 -10.42
C GLY A 150 -10.28 14.55 -9.41
N LEU A 151 -9.13 14.45 -8.74
CA LEU A 151 -8.99 13.61 -7.54
C LEU A 151 -9.39 14.39 -6.28
N ASN A 152 -10.02 13.70 -5.33
CA ASN A 152 -10.38 14.26 -4.02
C ASN A 152 -9.15 14.29 -3.09
N MET A 153 -8.21 15.19 -3.39
CA MET A 153 -6.97 15.36 -2.62
C MET A 153 -7.27 15.94 -1.23
N MET A 154 -6.62 15.40 -0.20
CA MET A 154 -6.71 15.95 1.14
C MET A 154 -6.13 17.37 1.20
N SER A 155 -6.69 18.22 2.07
CA SER A 155 -6.27 19.61 2.22
C SER A 155 -4.87 19.77 2.81
N GLN A 156 -4.43 18.77 3.57
CA GLN A 156 -3.12 18.72 4.21
C GLN A 156 -2.36 17.48 3.75
N HIS A 157 -1.03 17.58 3.76
CA HIS A 157 -0.17 16.43 3.50
C HIS A 157 -0.34 15.37 4.59
N ALA A 158 0.11 14.16 4.28
CA ALA A 158 0.09 13.04 5.19
C ALA A 158 0.92 13.35 6.46
N GLN A 159 0.30 13.17 7.62
CA GLN A 159 0.87 13.44 8.94
C GLN A 159 0.13 12.62 10.00
N PHE A 160 0.76 12.35 11.13
CA PHE A 160 0.11 11.72 12.28
C PHE A 160 -0.92 12.66 12.94
N ALA A 161 -1.69 12.14 13.89
CA ALA A 161 -2.68 12.93 14.63
C ALA A 161 -2.06 14.11 15.40
N ASP A 162 -0.81 13.95 15.85
CA ASP A 162 0.00 15.00 16.48
C ASP A 162 0.67 15.96 15.47
N LYS A 163 0.38 15.79 14.18
CA LYS A 163 0.94 16.53 13.03
C LYS A 163 2.42 16.22 12.74
N SER A 164 3.01 15.23 13.39
CA SER A 164 4.36 14.77 13.05
C SER A 164 4.38 14.07 11.68
N VAL A 165 5.54 14.08 11.02
CA VAL A 165 5.75 13.51 9.68
C VAL A 165 6.90 12.49 9.67
N SER A 166 7.11 11.81 10.81
CA SER A 166 8.23 10.89 11.01
C SER A 166 8.12 9.66 10.09
N VAL A 167 9.13 9.48 9.23
CA VAL A 167 9.24 8.28 8.38
C VAL A 167 9.40 7.04 9.25
N GLU A 168 10.28 7.10 10.24
CA GLU A 168 10.58 5.98 11.15
C GLU A 168 9.34 5.54 11.95
N ALA A 169 8.55 6.49 12.46
CA ALA A 169 7.32 6.17 13.16
C ALA A 169 6.31 5.48 12.23
N GLY A 170 6.21 5.91 10.97
CA GLY A 170 5.34 5.27 9.99
C GLY A 170 5.79 3.86 9.61
N LEU A 171 7.10 3.63 9.54
CA LEU A 171 7.65 2.29 9.31
C LEU A 171 7.41 1.37 10.50
N MET A 172 7.58 1.86 11.73
CA MET A 172 7.27 1.09 12.93
C MET A 172 5.78 0.73 13.03
N GLU A 173 4.88 1.68 12.78
CA GLU A 173 3.43 1.42 12.77
C GLU A 173 3.05 0.36 11.71
N MET A 174 3.64 0.43 10.51
CA MET A 174 3.42 -0.60 9.49
C MET A 174 3.93 -1.96 9.96
N LEU A 175 5.14 -2.03 10.52
CA LEU A 175 5.72 -3.28 11.02
C LEU A 175 4.86 -3.90 12.13
N ASP A 176 4.43 -3.09 13.10
CA ASP A 176 3.57 -3.53 14.21
C ASP A 176 2.25 -4.10 13.67
N ARG A 177 1.66 -3.46 12.66
CA ARG A 177 0.45 -3.97 12.00
C ARG A 177 0.71 -5.27 11.23
N MET A 178 1.83 -5.38 10.52
CA MET A 178 2.20 -6.62 9.83
C MET A 178 2.37 -7.79 10.81
N GLN A 179 3.12 -7.58 11.89
CA GLN A 179 3.39 -8.60 12.91
C GLN A 179 2.13 -9.01 13.68
N SER A 180 1.20 -8.09 13.91
CA SER A 180 -0.09 -8.36 14.56
C SER A 180 -1.19 -8.86 13.60
N GLY A 181 -0.91 -8.98 12.30
CA GLY A 181 -1.91 -9.37 11.29
C GLY A 181 -2.93 -8.29 10.94
N ARG A 182 -2.70 -7.05 11.38
CA ARG A 182 -3.53 -5.84 11.15
C ARG A 182 -3.16 -5.05 9.89
N LEU A 183 -2.19 -5.51 9.12
CA LEU A 183 -1.94 -5.04 7.74
C LEU A 183 -1.92 -6.25 6.82
N ARG A 184 -2.85 -6.27 5.86
CA ARG A 184 -2.99 -7.31 4.84
C ARG A 184 -2.92 -6.71 3.45
N VAL A 185 -2.45 -7.47 2.48
CA VAL A 185 -2.25 -7.02 1.10
C VAL A 185 -2.84 -8.06 0.16
N PHE A 186 -3.61 -7.63 -0.84
CA PHE A 186 -4.15 -8.53 -1.83
C PHE A 186 -3.03 -9.22 -2.62
N SER A 187 -3.09 -10.55 -2.71
CA SER A 187 -2.03 -11.42 -3.25
C SER A 187 -1.70 -11.13 -4.72
N ASN A 188 -2.64 -10.54 -5.46
CA ASN A 188 -2.44 -10.14 -6.86
C ASN A 188 -1.66 -8.82 -7.04
N LEU A 189 -1.32 -8.10 -5.97
CA LEU A 189 -0.57 -6.84 -6.03
C LEU A 189 0.95 -7.08 -6.14
N LEU A 190 1.37 -7.83 -7.17
CA LEU A 190 2.77 -8.23 -7.39
C LEU A 190 3.77 -7.05 -7.32
N PRO A 191 3.50 -5.87 -7.93
CA PRO A 191 4.37 -4.70 -7.82
C PRO A 191 4.63 -4.25 -6.37
N TRP A 192 3.65 -4.40 -5.49
CA TRP A 192 3.78 -4.03 -4.07
C TRP A 192 4.72 -4.99 -3.35
N PHE A 193 4.54 -6.30 -3.57
CA PHE A 193 5.40 -7.32 -2.97
C PHE A 193 6.84 -7.28 -3.50
N GLU A 194 7.04 -6.90 -4.76
CA GLU A 194 8.38 -6.63 -5.30
C GLU A 194 9.13 -5.56 -4.48
N GLU A 195 8.47 -4.44 -4.18
CA GLU A 195 9.09 -3.38 -3.38
C GLU A 195 9.29 -3.84 -1.94
N PHE A 196 8.29 -4.48 -1.34
CA PHE A 196 8.37 -5.05 0.00
C PHE A 196 9.62 -5.93 0.19
N ARG A 197 9.90 -6.84 -0.75
CA ARG A 197 11.06 -7.74 -0.70
C ARG A 197 12.40 -7.01 -0.81
N LEU A 198 12.44 -5.91 -1.55
CA LEU A 198 13.66 -5.14 -1.80
C LEU A 198 13.86 -4.00 -0.80
N TYR A 199 12.86 -3.68 0.03
CA TYR A 199 12.89 -2.55 0.94
C TYR A 199 13.81 -2.80 2.14
N HIS A 200 14.92 -2.06 2.19
CA HIS A 200 16.00 -2.31 3.13
C HIS A 200 16.68 -1.03 3.62
N ARG A 201 17.49 -1.20 4.65
CA ARG A 201 18.40 -0.21 5.20
C ARG A 201 19.82 -0.51 4.78
N LYS A 202 20.59 0.54 4.63
CA LYS A 202 22.04 0.51 4.50
C LYS A 202 22.62 1.54 5.47
N ASP A 203 23.56 1.10 6.32
CA ASP A 203 24.18 1.95 7.34
C ASP A 203 23.15 2.65 8.27
N GLY A 204 22.08 1.92 8.63
CA GLY A 204 20.98 2.41 9.47
C GLY A 204 19.94 3.28 8.74
N GLN A 205 20.20 3.70 7.50
CA GLN A 205 19.32 4.58 6.73
C GLN A 205 18.47 3.79 5.73
N VAL A 206 17.22 4.21 5.55
CA VAL A 206 16.32 3.68 4.52
C VAL A 206 16.91 3.96 3.13
N VAL A 207 17.03 2.91 2.32
CA VAL A 207 17.44 3.04 0.91
C VAL A 207 16.22 3.42 0.07
N LYS A 208 16.23 4.66 -0.43
CA LYS A 208 15.16 5.23 -1.27
C LYS A 208 15.28 4.79 -2.72
N LEU A 209 15.12 3.50 -2.97
CA LEU A 209 15.18 2.92 -4.30
C LEU A 209 14.00 1.98 -4.49
N ARG A 210 13.08 2.35 -5.39
CA ARG A 210 11.86 1.58 -5.68
C ARG A 210 11.04 1.33 -4.40
N ASP A 211 10.82 2.39 -3.63
CA ASP A 211 10.03 2.39 -2.41
C ASP A 211 8.75 3.23 -2.53
N ASP A 212 8.32 3.51 -3.76
CA ASP A 212 7.22 4.42 -4.04
C ASP A 212 5.88 3.88 -3.51
N LEU A 213 5.59 2.58 -3.71
CA LEU A 213 4.41 1.91 -3.14
C LEU A 213 4.53 1.72 -1.62
N MET A 214 5.74 1.50 -1.11
CA MET A 214 5.98 1.44 0.34
C MET A 214 5.71 2.81 0.99
N SER A 215 6.17 3.88 0.37
CA SER A 215 5.94 5.26 0.80
C SER A 215 4.47 5.62 0.72
N ALA A 216 3.79 5.34 -0.39
CA ALA A 216 2.35 5.53 -0.54
C ALA A 216 1.57 4.75 0.54
N THR A 217 1.92 3.49 0.79
CA THR A 217 1.30 2.67 1.85
C THR A 217 1.50 3.30 3.22
N ARG A 218 2.72 3.77 3.53
CA ARG A 218 3.03 4.45 4.79
C ARG A 218 2.19 5.72 4.97
N TYR A 219 2.04 6.54 3.94
CA TYR A 219 1.19 7.73 4.00
C TYR A 219 -0.26 7.38 4.26
N GLY A 220 -0.77 6.33 3.59
CA GLY A 220 -2.13 5.89 3.78
C GLY A 220 -2.38 5.31 5.18
N VAL A 221 -1.47 4.49 5.71
CA VAL A 221 -1.54 3.98 7.10
C VAL A 221 -1.51 5.14 8.10
N MET A 222 -0.58 6.09 7.91
CA MET A 222 -0.48 7.29 8.75
C MET A 222 -1.76 8.14 8.71
N MET A 223 -2.49 8.13 7.61
CA MET A 223 -3.72 8.90 7.40
C MET A 223 -5.00 8.09 7.50
N ILE A 224 -4.96 6.84 7.98
CA ILE A 224 -6.11 5.93 7.94
C ILE A 224 -7.35 6.47 8.69
N ARG A 225 -7.13 7.31 9.71
CA ARG A 225 -8.18 8.03 10.45
C ARG A 225 -9.07 8.93 9.58
N GLU A 226 -8.58 9.33 8.41
CA GLU A 226 -9.28 10.17 7.43
C GLU A 226 -9.98 9.33 6.34
N ALA A 227 -9.93 7.99 6.44
CA ALA A 227 -10.66 7.12 5.54
C ALA A 227 -12.16 7.34 5.70
N VAL A 228 -12.90 7.28 4.58
CA VAL A 228 -14.34 7.52 4.55
C VAL A 228 -15.09 6.37 3.92
N VAL A 229 -16.33 6.17 4.34
CA VAL A 229 -17.25 5.24 3.68
C VAL A 229 -17.78 5.89 2.39
N ASP A 230 -18.01 5.10 1.35
CA ASP A 230 -18.58 5.60 0.09
C ASP A 230 -19.88 6.37 0.38
N PRO A 231 -19.96 7.68 0.04
CA PRO A 231 -21.14 8.48 0.27
C PRO A 231 -22.42 7.93 -0.38
N ALA A 232 -22.29 7.09 -1.41
CA ALA A 232 -23.42 6.40 -2.04
C ALA A 232 -24.13 5.42 -1.08
N GLU A 233 -23.44 4.87 -0.07
CA GLU A 233 -24.05 3.96 0.92
C GLU A 233 -25.11 4.66 1.76
N PHE A 234 -24.81 5.86 2.25
CA PHE A 234 -25.74 6.64 3.05
C PHE A 234 -26.99 7.06 2.24
N LYS A 235 -26.83 7.27 0.92
CA LYS A 235 -27.96 7.56 0.02
C LYS A 235 -28.84 6.32 -0.22
N ALA A 236 -28.24 5.14 -0.33
CA ALA A 236 -28.98 3.89 -0.50
C ALA A 236 -29.78 3.53 0.76
N ALA A 237 -29.20 3.66 1.96
CA ALA A 237 -29.88 3.42 3.22
C ALA A 237 -31.11 4.33 3.43
N ARG A 238 -31.00 5.61 3.04
CA ARG A 238 -32.13 6.57 3.11
C ARG A 238 -33.29 6.20 2.17
N ARG A 239 -33.03 5.56 1.03
CA ARG A 239 -34.10 5.14 0.08
C ARG A 239 -34.90 3.95 0.59
N ILE A 240 -34.30 3.04 1.35
CA ILE A 240 -34.99 1.86 1.91
C ILE A 240 -35.99 2.28 3.01
N ASN A 241 -35.68 3.32 3.78
CA ASN A 241 -36.54 3.83 4.85
C ASN A 241 -37.73 4.67 4.37
N VAL A 242 -37.86 4.94 3.06
CA VAL A 242 -39.11 5.44 2.48
C VAL A 242 -39.99 4.23 2.18
N GLN A 243 -40.44 3.54 3.24
CA GLN A 243 -41.55 2.60 3.11
C GLN A 243 -42.77 3.41 2.68
N SER A 244 -43.32 3.06 1.51
CA SER A 244 -44.64 3.47 1.06
C SER A 244 -45.64 3.32 2.20
N ASP A 245 -46.32 4.40 2.57
CA ASP A 245 -47.45 4.33 3.50
C ASP A 245 -48.46 3.30 2.97
N PRO A 246 -48.57 2.11 3.59
CA PRO A 246 -49.43 1.05 3.10
C PRO A 246 -50.92 1.42 3.23
N LEU A 247 -51.25 2.51 3.92
CA LEU A 247 -52.60 3.04 4.10
C LEU A 247 -52.92 4.22 3.17
N ALA A 248 -51.97 4.66 2.33
CA ALA A 248 -52.22 5.75 1.37
C ALA A 248 -53.32 5.43 0.34
N GLY A 249 -53.62 4.14 0.12
CA GLY A 249 -54.74 3.69 -0.72
C GLY A 249 -56.11 3.64 -0.04
N TYR A 250 -56.20 3.99 1.25
CA TYR A 250 -57.42 3.93 2.06
C TYR A 250 -57.87 5.30 2.62
N ARG A 251 -57.27 6.40 2.16
CA ARG A 251 -57.65 7.77 2.53
C ARG A 251 -58.40 8.49 1.41
#